data_AF-A0A6G7Y4R4-F1
#
_entry.id   AF-A0A6G7Y4R4-F1
#
_cell.length_a   1.000
_cell.length_b   1.000
_cell.length_c   1.000
_cell.angle_alpha   90.00
_cell.angle_beta   90.00
_cell.angle_gamma   90.00
#
_symmetry.space_group_name_H-M   'P 1'
#
loop_
_entity.id
_entity.type
_entity.pdbx_description
1 polymer ?
#
loop_
_entity_poly.entity_id
_entity_poly.type
_entity_poly.pdbx_seq_one_letter_code
_entity_poly.pdbx_strand_id
1 'polypeptide(L)'
;MAPPPPESAGQATPSGSPVPRIIGAVVSLVAGLPFALLLVAVLRSRFGGPATDPHGYTLIFGTFGALVTGLVASVSIPWVFPAARRPRVLRWCLLGYVVVAASLIALLLTA
;
A
#
# COMPACT_ATOMS: atom_id res chain seq x y z
N MET A 1 -60.91 14.76 19.62
CA MET A 1 -59.93 13.71 19.28
C MET A 1 -58.81 14.40 18.51
N ALA A 2 -57.71 14.73 19.19
CA ALA A 2 -56.60 15.47 18.58
C ALA A 2 -55.73 14.50 17.77
N PRO A 3 -55.14 14.92 16.62
CA PRO A 3 -54.25 14.08 15.85
C PRO A 3 -52.97 13.77 16.66
N PRO A 4 -52.39 12.57 16.51
CA PRO A 4 -51.14 12.22 17.17
C PRO A 4 -49.98 13.10 16.66
N PRO A 5 -48.97 13.39 17.51
CA PRO A 5 -47.81 14.18 17.11
C PRO A 5 -47.01 13.48 16.02
N PRO A 6 -46.33 14.22 15.13
CA PRO A 6 -45.52 13.63 14.07
C PRO A 6 -44.40 12.79 14.69
N GLU A 7 -44.37 11.50 14.35
CA GLU A 7 -43.23 10.62 14.61
C GLU A 7 -41.97 11.34 14.15
N SER A 8 -41.08 11.61 15.11
CA SER A 8 -39.74 12.10 14.89
C SER A 8 -39.08 11.23 13.83
N ALA A 9 -38.95 11.78 12.62
CA ALA A 9 -38.24 11.20 11.51
C ALA A 9 -36.95 10.57 12.03
N GLY A 10 -36.86 9.24 11.95
CA GLY A 10 -35.73 8.48 12.40
C GLY A 10 -34.45 9.12 11.87
N GLN A 11 -33.66 9.66 12.79
CA GLN A 11 -32.32 10.16 12.50
C GLN A 11 -31.47 8.95 12.08
N ALA A 12 -31.53 8.62 10.80
CA ALA A 12 -30.61 7.72 10.16
C ALA A 12 -29.27 8.44 10.02
N THR A 13 -28.41 8.33 11.04
CA THR A 13 -26.99 8.67 10.89
C THR A 13 -26.19 7.37 10.74
N PRO A 14 -25.88 6.92 9.51
CA PRO A 14 -24.77 6.00 9.31
C PRO A 14 -23.46 6.81 9.37
N SER A 15 -23.11 7.36 10.55
CA SER A 15 -21.81 7.99 10.75
C SER A 15 -20.77 6.91 11.06
N GLY A 16 -20.31 6.21 10.04
CA GLY A 16 -19.16 5.30 10.17
C GLY A 16 -17.93 6.08 10.64
N SER A 17 -17.25 5.60 11.67
CA SER A 17 -16.09 6.29 12.24
C SER A 17 -14.95 6.45 11.22
N PRO A 18 -14.24 7.59 11.19
CA PRO A 18 -13.13 7.82 10.25
C PRO A 18 -11.84 7.11 10.67
N VAL A 19 -11.74 6.68 11.93
CA VAL A 19 -10.57 6.04 12.55
C VAL A 19 -9.91 4.96 11.67
N PRO A 20 -10.62 3.94 11.13
CA PRO A 20 -9.99 2.90 10.32
C PRO A 20 -9.38 3.43 9.02
N ARG A 21 -9.90 4.53 8.46
CA ARG A 21 -9.33 5.16 7.25
C ARG A 21 -8.05 5.90 7.58
N ILE A 22 -8.00 6.59 8.72
CA ILE A 22 -6.81 7.31 9.19
C ILE A 22 -5.69 6.30 9.47
N ILE A 23 -5.98 5.23 10.22
CA ILE A 23 -5.01 4.17 10.49
C ILE A 23 -4.52 3.55 9.18
N GLY A 24 -5.44 3.23 8.27
CA GLY A 24 -5.09 2.72 6.93
C GLY A 24 -4.16 3.66 6.17
N ALA A 25 -4.43 4.97 6.18
CA ALA A 25 -3.62 5.96 5.50
C ALA A 25 -2.22 6.10 6.12
N VAL A 26 -2.13 6.15 7.44
CA VAL A 26 -0.84 6.25 8.16
C VAL A 26 0.02 5.01 7.90
N VAL A 27 -0.55 3.80 8.04
CA VAL A 27 0.19 2.55 7.78
C VAL A 27 0.62 2.48 6.31
N SER A 28 -0.25 2.87 5.38
CA SER A 28 0.09 2.91 3.95
C SER A 28 1.22 3.87 3.65
N LEU A 29 1.28 5.02 4.33
CA LEU A 29 2.36 5.99 4.15
C LEU A 29 3.67 5.49 4.75
N VAL A 30 3.62 4.96 5.97
CA VAL A 30 4.80 4.45 6.70
C VAL A 30 5.40 3.25 5.97
N ALA A 31 4.60 2.40 5.33
CA ALA A 31 5.10 1.29 4.53
C ALA A 31 5.45 1.70 3.08
N GLY A 32 4.62 2.56 2.48
CA GLY A 32 4.74 2.96 1.07
C GLY A 32 5.94 3.86 0.79
N LEU A 33 6.31 4.75 1.72
CA LEU A 33 7.45 5.64 1.52
C LEU A 33 8.79 4.87 1.51
N PRO A 34 9.10 4.00 2.49
CA PRO A 34 10.27 3.12 2.40
C PRO A 34 10.25 2.25 1.15
N PHE A 35 9.10 1.69 0.78
CA PHE A 35 8.97 0.89 -0.44
C PHE A 35 9.41 1.68 -1.69
N ALA A 36 8.92 2.91 -1.86
CA ALA A 36 9.29 3.76 -2.98
C ALA A 36 10.78 4.11 -2.98
N LEU A 37 11.35 4.43 -1.82
CA LEU A 37 12.78 4.73 -1.68
C LEU A 37 13.66 3.51 -2.03
N LEU A 38 13.27 2.33 -1.57
CA LEU A 38 13.98 1.07 -1.85
C LEU A 38 13.88 0.69 -3.33
N LEU A 39 12.73 0.88 -3.97
CA LEU A 39 12.59 0.69 -5.42
C LEU A 39 13.60 1.56 -6.19
N VAL A 40 13.68 2.85 -5.85
CA VAL A 40 14.64 3.77 -6.50
C VAL A 40 16.07 3.31 -6.24
N ALA A 41 16.39 2.90 -5.00
CA ALA A 41 17.73 2.42 -4.67
C ALA A 41 18.11 1.15 -5.46
N VAL A 42 17.21 0.17 -5.57
CA VAL A 42 17.44 -1.06 -6.33
C VAL A 42 17.62 -0.76 -7.82
N LEU A 43 16.79 0.11 -8.40
CA LEU A 43 16.91 0.50 -9.80
C LEU A 43 18.24 1.23 -10.06
N ARG A 44 18.65 2.13 -9.15
CA ARG A 44 19.94 2.82 -9.26
C ARG A 44 21.14 1.89 -9.10
N SER A 45 21.05 0.90 -8.20
CA SER A 45 22.07 -0.13 -8.08
C SER A 45 22.17 -0.96 -9.36
N ARG A 46 21.03 -1.41 -9.91
CA ARG A 46 21.00 -2.25 -11.11
C ARG A 46 21.46 -1.56 -12.38
N PHE A 47 20.98 -0.34 -12.62
CA PHE A 47 21.26 0.41 -13.85
C PHE A 47 22.41 1.42 -13.69
N GLY A 48 23.02 1.48 -12.50
CA GLY A 48 24.19 2.29 -12.22
C GLY A 48 25.50 1.60 -12.60
N GLY A 49 26.58 2.36 -12.60
CA GLY A 49 27.93 1.80 -12.78
C GLY A 49 28.48 1.18 -11.49
N PRO A 50 29.66 0.52 -11.55
CA PRO A 50 30.29 -0.17 -10.42
C PRO A 50 30.52 0.70 -9.17
N ALA A 51 30.61 2.02 -9.34
CA ALA A 51 30.75 2.97 -8.24
C ALA A 51 29.45 3.15 -7.41
N THR A 52 28.29 2.75 -7.93
CA THR A 52 26.98 2.98 -7.29
C THR A 52 26.65 1.89 -6.26
N ASP A 53 27.02 0.65 -6.56
CA ASP A 53 26.87 -0.49 -5.64
C ASP A 53 27.96 -1.53 -5.92
N PRO A 54 29.21 -1.31 -5.44
CA PRO A 54 30.36 -2.15 -5.78
C PRO A 54 30.20 -3.62 -5.39
N HIS A 55 29.35 -3.89 -4.39
CA HIS A 55 29.16 -5.21 -3.81
C HIS A 55 27.76 -5.79 -4.08
N GLY A 56 26.85 -5.03 -4.71
CA GLY A 56 25.47 -5.47 -4.94
C GLY A 56 24.60 -5.51 -3.68
N TYR A 57 25.06 -4.97 -2.54
CA TYR A 57 24.31 -5.04 -1.27
C TYR A 57 23.01 -4.24 -1.33
N THR A 58 23.04 -3.11 -2.04
CA THR A 58 21.83 -2.29 -2.22
C THR A 58 20.80 -3.05 -3.05
N LEU A 59 21.25 -3.78 -4.08
CA LEU A 59 20.39 -4.63 -4.88
C LEU A 59 19.73 -5.74 -4.04
N ILE A 60 20.53 -6.48 -3.26
CA ILE A 60 20.06 -7.62 -2.46
C ILE A 60 19.14 -7.15 -1.33
N PHE A 61 19.67 -6.34 -0.41
CA PHE A 61 18.91 -5.91 0.78
C PHE A 61 17.78 -4.95 0.40
N GLY A 62 17.97 -4.13 -0.63
CA GLY A 62 16.93 -3.27 -1.17
C GLY A 62 15.75 -4.07 -1.72
N THR A 63 16.02 -5.17 -2.43
CA THR A 63 14.97 -6.06 -2.94
C THR A 63 14.17 -6.69 -1.80
N PHE A 64 14.85 -7.30 -0.81
CA PHE A 64 14.15 -7.89 0.34
C PHE A 64 13.32 -6.86 1.11
N GLY A 65 13.90 -5.69 1.39
CA GLY A 65 13.20 -4.60 2.07
C GLY A 65 11.98 -4.10 1.27
N ALA A 66 12.10 -3.97 -0.05
CA ALA A 66 11.02 -3.54 -0.93
C ALA A 66 9.89 -4.56 -0.98
N LEU A 67 10.20 -5.87 -1.00
CA LEU A 67 9.17 -6.92 -0.97
C LEU A 67 8.35 -6.84 0.33
N VAL A 68 9.01 -6.74 1.48
CA VAL A 68 8.32 -6.68 2.78
C VAL A 68 7.47 -5.41 2.90
N THR A 69 8.07 -4.25 2.66
CA THR A 69 7.38 -2.96 2.79
C THR A 69 6.28 -2.78 1.73
N GLY A 70 6.51 -3.25 0.50
CA GLY A 70 5.54 -3.25 -0.58
C GLY A 70 4.33 -4.14 -0.29
N LEU A 71 4.53 -5.31 0.33
CA LEU A 71 3.43 -6.17 0.75
C LEU A 71 2.56 -5.49 1.81
N VAL A 72 3.19 -4.91 2.84
CA VAL A 72 2.50 -4.17 3.91
C VAL A 72 1.72 -2.98 3.34
N ALA A 73 2.31 -2.22 2.42
CA ALA A 73 1.63 -1.13 1.72
C ALA A 73 0.40 -1.65 0.93
N SER A 74 0.57 -2.75 0.20
CA SER A 74 -0.48 -3.30 -0.67
C SER A 74 -1.71 -3.81 0.08
N VAL A 75 -1.52 -4.33 1.29
CA VAL A 75 -2.64 -4.78 2.15
C VAL A 75 -3.24 -3.66 2.99
N SER A 76 -2.51 -2.57 3.23
CA SER A 76 -2.99 -1.42 4.03
C SER A 76 -3.72 -0.36 3.20
N ILE A 77 -3.33 -0.12 1.94
CA ILE A 77 -3.98 0.87 1.05
C ILE A 77 -5.51 0.71 0.95
N PRO A 78 -6.10 -0.50 0.85
CA PRO A 78 -7.54 -0.66 0.76
C PRO A 78 -8.30 -0.07 1.95
N TRP A 79 -7.68 0.03 3.14
CA TRP A 79 -8.32 0.56 4.34
C TRP A 79 -8.64 2.06 4.25
N VAL A 80 -7.96 2.79 3.37
CA VAL A 80 -8.25 4.20 3.07
C VAL A 80 -9.62 4.36 2.38
N PHE A 81 -10.08 3.32 1.67
CA PHE A 81 -11.28 3.35 0.86
C PHE A 81 -12.54 2.89 1.61
N PRO A 82 -13.74 3.33 1.15
CA PRO A 82 -15.02 2.82 1.66
C PRO A 82 -15.14 1.30 1.53
N ALA A 83 -15.83 0.65 2.49
CA ALA A 83 -15.96 -0.81 2.57
C ALA A 83 -16.41 -1.45 1.25
N ALA A 84 -17.35 -0.82 0.53
CA ALA A 84 -17.86 -1.30 -0.76
C ALA A 84 -16.78 -1.41 -1.86
N ARG A 85 -15.68 -0.63 -1.78
CA ARG A 85 -14.60 -0.62 -2.78
C ARG A 85 -13.35 -1.42 -2.35
N ARG A 86 -13.21 -1.73 -1.05
CA ARG A 86 -12.05 -2.46 -0.49
C ARG A 86 -11.64 -3.71 -1.27
N PRO A 87 -12.54 -4.66 -1.61
CA PRO A 87 -12.11 -5.89 -2.29
C PRO A 87 -11.59 -5.62 -3.71
N ARG A 88 -12.15 -4.63 -4.41
CA ARG A 88 -11.67 -4.23 -5.75
C ARG A 88 -10.30 -3.58 -5.65
N VAL A 89 -10.10 -2.66 -4.70
CA VAL A 89 -8.80 -2.00 -4.49
C VAL A 89 -7.74 -3.00 -4.06
N LEU A 90 -8.04 -3.90 -3.12
CA LEU A 90 -7.12 -4.94 -2.67
C LEU A 90 -6.62 -5.81 -3.82
N ARG A 91 -7.51 -6.23 -4.74
CA ARG A 91 -7.11 -7.01 -5.92
C ARG A 91 -6.10 -6.24 -6.78
N TRP A 92 -6.36 -4.96 -7.06
CA TRP A 92 -5.44 -4.14 -7.85
C TRP A 92 -4.10 -3.90 -7.16
N CYS A 93 -4.11 -3.66 -5.84
CA CYS A 93 -2.88 -3.52 -5.05
C CYS A 93 -2.06 -4.81 -5.07
N LEU A 94 -2.69 -5.97 -4.89
CA LEU A 94 -2.00 -7.26 -4.92
C LEU A 94 -1.47 -7.60 -6.32
N LEU A 95 -2.23 -7.33 -7.38
CA LEU A 95 -1.75 -7.51 -8.76
C LEU A 95 -0.53 -6.61 -9.04
N GLY A 96 -0.61 -5.32 -8.68
CA GLY A 96 0.51 -4.40 -8.81
C GLY A 96 1.73 -4.86 -8.01
N TYR A 97 1.52 -5.32 -6.78
CA TYR A 97 2.58 -5.89 -5.95
C TYR A 97 3.25 -7.09 -6.60
N VAL A 98 2.47 -8.05 -7.12
CA VAL A 98 3.03 -9.25 -7.77
C VAL A 98 3.88 -8.87 -8.98
N VAL A 99 3.42 -7.93 -9.81
CA VAL A 99 4.19 -7.44 -10.97
C VAL A 99 5.50 -6.80 -10.54
N VAL A 100 5.47 -5.94 -9.52
CA VAL A 100 6.68 -5.28 -9.02
C VAL A 100 7.62 -6.29 -8.34
N ALA A 101 7.09 -7.21 -7.54
CA ALA A 101 7.87 -8.25 -6.88
C ALA A 101 8.57 -9.17 -7.89
N ALA A 102 7.84 -9.65 -8.91
CA ALA A 102 8.42 -10.44 -9.98
C ALA A 102 9.51 -9.67 -10.72
N SER A 103 9.29 -8.38 -10.99
CA SER A 103 10.28 -7.51 -11.62
C SER A 103 11.54 -7.36 -10.77
N LEU A 104 11.41 -7.10 -9.46
CA LEU A 104 12.56 -7.00 -8.55
C LEU A 104 13.36 -8.30 -8.47
N ILE A 105 12.66 -9.44 -8.40
CA ILE A 105 13.31 -10.76 -8.40
C ILE A 105 14.04 -10.97 -9.73
N ALA A 106 13.45 -10.60 -10.87
CA ALA A 106 14.12 -10.70 -12.17
C ALA A 106 15.36 -9.80 -12.25
N LEU A 107 15.30 -8.58 -11.72
CA LEU A 107 16.46 -7.68 -11.65
C LEU A 107 17.57 -8.26 -10.76
N LEU A 108 17.21 -8.91 -9.65
CA LEU A 108 18.15 -9.57 -8.74
C LEU A 108 18.81 -10.80 -9.39
N LEU A 109 18.05 -11.61 -10.12
CA LEU A 109 18.55 -12.85 -10.72
C LEU A 109 19.35 -12.62 -12.01
N THR A 110 19.13 -11.50 -12.68
CA THR A 110 19.88 -11.11 -13.89
C THR A 110 21.08 -10.21 -13.60
N ALA A 111 21.29 -9.88 -12.31
CA ALA A 111 22.28 -8.93 -11.82
C ALA A 111 23.70 -9.22 -12.31
#